data_AF-A0A351FN15-F1
#
_entry.id   AF-A0A351FN15-F1
#
_cell.length_a   1.000
_cell.length_b   1.000
_cell.length_c   1.000
_cell.angle_alpha   90.00
_cell.angle_beta   90.00
_cell.angle_gamma   90.00
#
_symmetry.space_group_name_H-M   'P 1'
#
loop_
_entity.id
_entity.type
_entity.pdbx_description
1 polymer ?
#
loop_
_entity_poly.entity_id
_entity_poly.type
_entity_poly.pdbx_seq_one_letter_code
_entity_poly.pdbx_strand_id
1 'polypeptide(L)'
;MAFEHYDAIGQWREEVQTIAKKKKTPAKPVPVVAQATLPGGHHIDGLEALKDHLLMHEKKRFARALVAKLLSYALGRSLELSDEPDIESLAKQFEDSDFRMSHLILAIVQSEPFQHK
;
A
#
# COMPACT_ATOMS: atom_id res chain seq x y z
N MET A 1 -0.74 -14.79 3.87
CA MET A 1 -0.94 -13.36 3.56
C MET A 1 0.03 -12.96 2.45
N ALA A 2 -0.33 -12.01 1.57
CA ALA A 2 0.50 -11.65 0.41
C ALA A 2 1.94 -11.19 0.77
N PHE A 3 2.15 -10.70 2.00
CA PHE A 3 3.44 -10.22 2.51
C PHE A 3 4.23 -11.25 3.33
N GLU A 4 3.80 -12.52 3.44
CA GLU A 4 4.45 -13.52 4.32
C GLU A 4 5.91 -13.81 3.96
N HIS A 5 6.31 -13.53 2.72
CA HIS A 5 7.70 -13.62 2.28
C HIS A 5 8.60 -12.54 2.89
N TYR A 6 8.05 -11.49 3.48
CA TYR A 6 8.83 -10.46 4.16
C TYR A 6 8.82 -10.72 5.67
N ASP A 7 10.00 -10.72 6.27
CA ASP A 7 10.13 -10.74 7.72
C ASP A 7 9.91 -9.34 8.34
N ALA A 8 10.08 -9.24 9.66
CA ALA A 8 9.85 -8.00 10.41
C ALA A 8 10.81 -6.85 10.04
N ILE A 9 11.93 -7.14 9.37
CA ILE A 9 12.88 -6.14 8.89
C ILE A 9 12.78 -5.93 7.37
N GLY A 10 11.81 -6.58 6.71
CA GLY A 10 11.58 -6.46 5.27
C GLY A 10 12.49 -7.32 4.40
N GLN A 11 13.15 -8.33 4.96
CA GLN A 11 13.97 -9.26 4.18
C GLN A 11 13.08 -10.36 3.54
N TRP A 12 13.36 -10.66 2.28
CA TRP A 12 12.70 -11.76 1.56
C TRP A 12 13.17 -13.13 2.06
N ARG A 13 12.23 -14.06 2.24
CA ARG A 13 12.47 -15.45 2.63
C ARG A 13 11.54 -16.43 1.91
N GLU A 14 12.05 -17.62 1.63
CA GLU A 14 11.26 -18.74 1.10
C GLU A 14 10.83 -19.72 2.20
N GLU A 15 11.52 -19.70 3.34
CA GLU A 15 11.27 -20.59 4.47
C GLU A 15 11.18 -19.81 5.78
N VAL A 16 10.39 -20.32 6.72
CA VAL A 16 10.25 -19.78 8.07
C VAL A 16 10.74 -20.81 9.08
N GLN A 17 11.58 -20.37 10.03
CA GLN A 17 11.93 -21.19 11.18
C GLN A 17 10.77 -21.22 12.17
N THR A 18 10.29 -22.41 12.49
CA THR A 18 9.26 -22.59 13.52
C THR A 18 9.91 -22.97 14.84
N ILE A 19 9.51 -22.30 15.92
CA ILE A 19 9.91 -22.71 17.27
C ILE A 19 8.87 -23.75 17.73
N ALA A 20 9.32 -25.00 17.92
CA ALA A 20 8.44 -26.03 18.46
C ALA A 20 8.09 -25.68 19.91
N LYS A 21 6.80 -25.38 20.18
CA LYS A 21 6.27 -25.04 21.53
C LYS A 21 6.63 -26.03 22.66
N LYS A 22 7.17 -27.22 22.35
CA LYS A 22 7.54 -28.27 23.31
C LYS A 22 9.01 -28.76 23.26
N LYS A 23 9.85 -28.29 22.32
CA LYS A 23 11.25 -28.75 22.21
C LYS A 23 12.18 -27.55 22.08
N LYS A 24 13.25 -27.51 22.91
CA LYS A 24 14.35 -26.53 22.87
C LYS A 24 15.26 -26.67 21.62
N THR A 25 14.83 -27.41 20.59
CA THR A 25 15.56 -27.60 19.35
C THR A 25 14.82 -26.90 18.21
N PRO A 26 15.51 -26.18 17.31
CA PRO A 26 14.88 -25.57 16.15
C PRO A 26 14.15 -26.65 15.33
N ALA A 27 12.90 -26.37 14.96
CA ALA A 27 12.18 -27.25 14.06
C ALA A 27 12.71 -27.08 12.64
N LYS A 28 12.39 -28.04 11.75
CA LYS A 28 12.73 -27.92 10.33
C LYS A 28 12.11 -26.64 9.74
N PRO A 29 12.82 -25.93 8.86
CA PRO A 29 12.24 -24.84 8.10
C PRO A 29 11.01 -25.32 7.34
N VAL A 30 9.98 -24.48 7.27
CA VAL A 30 8.74 -24.74 6.54
C VAL A 30 8.62 -23.70 5.43
N PRO A 31 8.20 -24.06 4.21
CA PRO A 31 8.01 -23.09 3.14
C PRO A 31 6.98 -22.02 3.52
N VAL A 32 7.22 -20.79 3.09
CA VAL A 32 6.28 -19.68 3.23
C VAL A 32 5.03 -19.94 2.39
N VAL A 33 3.85 -19.71 2.98
CA VAL A 33 2.57 -19.74 2.28
C VAL A 33 2.00 -18.33 2.23
N ALA A 34 2.11 -17.69 1.05
CA ALA A 34 1.72 -16.29 0.87
C ALA A 34 0.31 -16.11 0.27
N GLN A 35 -0.47 -17.18 0.18
CA GLN A 35 -1.82 -17.16 -0.35
C GLN A 35 -2.76 -16.29 0.49
N ALA A 36 -3.68 -15.60 -0.18
CA ALA A 36 -4.72 -14.79 0.44
C ALA A 36 -5.97 -14.70 -0.45
N THR A 37 -7.12 -14.46 0.18
CA THR A 37 -8.37 -14.14 -0.49
C THR A 37 -8.70 -12.70 -0.21
N LEU A 38 -8.78 -11.87 -1.25
CA LEU A 38 -9.11 -10.46 -1.16
C LEU A 38 -10.63 -10.26 -0.98
N PRO A 39 -11.07 -9.09 -0.51
CA PRO A 39 -12.48 -8.69 -0.55
C PRO A 39 -13.05 -8.90 -1.96
N GLY A 40 -14.24 -9.49 -2.05
CA GLY A 40 -14.82 -9.90 -3.34
C GLY A 40 -14.45 -11.32 -3.80
N GLY A 41 -13.66 -12.06 -3.01
CA GLY A 41 -13.38 -13.48 -3.26
C GLY A 41 -12.20 -13.74 -4.20
N HIS A 42 -11.44 -12.71 -4.58
CA HIS A 42 -10.30 -12.86 -5.49
C HIS A 42 -9.13 -13.55 -4.78
N HIS A 43 -8.71 -14.71 -5.28
CA HIS A 43 -7.55 -15.43 -4.75
C HIS A 43 -6.26 -14.86 -5.33
N ILE A 44 -5.26 -14.66 -4.48
CA ILE A 44 -3.92 -14.21 -4.87
C ILE A 44 -2.86 -15.08 -4.21
N ASP A 45 -1.72 -15.22 -4.87
CA ASP A 45 -0.54 -15.90 -4.33
C ASP A 45 0.65 -14.93 -4.31
N GLY A 46 1.00 -14.46 -3.11
CA GLY A 46 2.12 -13.55 -2.92
C GLY A 46 1.88 -12.10 -3.36
N LEU A 47 2.97 -11.32 -3.30
CA LEU A 47 2.94 -9.88 -3.51
C LEU A 47 2.73 -9.49 -4.98
N GLU A 48 3.26 -10.27 -5.93
CA GLU A 48 3.13 -9.95 -7.35
C GLU A 48 1.67 -10.03 -7.80
N ALA A 49 0.96 -11.10 -7.42
CA ALA A 49 -0.48 -11.23 -7.66
C ALA A 49 -1.30 -10.12 -6.99
N LEU A 50 -0.86 -9.62 -5.82
CA LEU A 50 -1.49 -8.45 -5.19
C LEU A 50 -1.28 -7.19 -6.02
N LYS A 51 -0.07 -6.94 -6.52
CA LYS A 51 0.21 -5.76 -7.38
C LYS A 51 -0.62 -5.82 -8.65
N ASP A 52 -0.67 -6.96 -9.32
CA ASP A 52 -1.47 -7.17 -10.53
C ASP A 52 -2.95 -6.87 -10.25
N HIS A 53 -3.49 -7.42 -9.17
CA HIS A 53 -4.86 -7.14 -8.77
C HIS A 53 -5.10 -5.64 -8.51
N LEU A 54 -4.19 -4.97 -7.81
CA LEU A 54 -4.29 -3.52 -7.55
C LEU A 54 -4.24 -2.70 -8.84
N LEU A 55 -3.38 -3.07 -9.78
CA LEU A 55 -3.23 -2.38 -11.07
C LEU A 55 -4.43 -2.59 -11.99
N MET A 56 -5.01 -3.80 -11.99
CA MET A 56 -6.10 -4.16 -12.90
C MET A 56 -7.48 -3.74 -12.39
N HIS A 57 -7.72 -3.86 -11.07
CA HIS A 57 -9.07 -3.72 -10.52
C HIS A 57 -9.22 -2.52 -9.58
N GLU A 58 -8.15 -2.08 -8.92
CA GLU A 58 -8.22 -1.11 -7.83
C GLU A 58 -7.37 0.14 -8.07
N LYS A 59 -6.93 0.37 -9.32
CA LYS A 59 -5.95 1.41 -9.66
C LYS A 59 -6.35 2.79 -9.14
N LYS A 60 -7.61 3.18 -9.39
CA LYS A 60 -8.16 4.48 -8.94
C LYS A 60 -8.28 4.55 -7.42
N ARG A 61 -8.77 3.49 -6.77
CA ARG A 61 -8.92 3.44 -5.31
C ARG A 61 -7.56 3.52 -4.62
N PHE A 62 -6.57 2.80 -5.15
CA PHE A 62 -5.18 2.85 -4.69
C PHE A 62 -4.58 4.24 -4.88
N ALA A 63 -4.74 4.84 -6.06
CA ALA A 63 -4.23 6.19 -6.34
C ALA A 63 -4.81 7.23 -5.39
N ARG A 64 -6.13 7.22 -5.17
CA ARG A 64 -6.78 8.12 -4.21
C ARG A 64 -6.27 7.91 -2.78
N ALA A 65 -6.06 6.65 -2.36
CA ALA A 65 -5.50 6.35 -1.04
C ALA A 65 -4.06 6.87 -0.90
N LEU A 66 -3.23 6.72 -1.94
CA LEU A 66 -1.87 7.25 -1.97
C LEU A 66 -1.87 8.78 -1.86
N VAL A 67 -2.72 9.46 -2.62
CA VAL A 67 -2.91 10.92 -2.57
C VAL A 67 -3.25 11.37 -1.16
N ALA A 68 -4.26 10.75 -0.53
CA ALA A 68 -4.66 11.11 0.83
C ALA A 68 -3.53 10.90 1.85
N LYS A 69 -2.78 9.80 1.76
CA LYS A 69 -1.65 9.55 2.66
C LYS A 69 -0.51 10.55 2.45
N LEU A 70 -0.21 10.89 1.20
CA LEU A 70 0.85 11.84 0.87
C LEU A 70 0.47 13.27 1.26
N LEU A 71 -0.80 13.66 1.05
CA LEU A 71 -1.33 14.95 1.49
C LEU A 71 -1.28 15.06 3.02
N SER A 72 -1.74 14.05 3.76
CA SER A 72 -1.65 14.04 5.23
C SER A 72 -0.20 14.21 5.71
N TYR A 73 0.74 13.53 5.07
CA TYR A 73 2.17 13.67 5.37
C TYR A 73 2.67 15.09 5.09
N ALA A 74 2.34 15.66 3.92
CA ALA A 74 2.76 17.01 3.52
C ALA A 74 2.18 18.09 4.45
N LEU A 75 0.92 17.95 4.85
CA LEU A 75 0.26 18.85 5.79
C LEU A 75 0.69 18.60 7.24
N GLY A 76 1.32 17.47 7.55
CA GLY A 76 1.72 17.13 8.93
C GLY A 76 0.54 17.04 9.90
N ARG A 77 -0.68 16.81 9.39
CA ARG A 77 -1.91 16.64 10.16
C ARG A 77 -2.75 15.50 9.60
N SER A 78 -3.68 15.02 10.42
CA SER A 78 -4.77 14.17 9.93
C SER A 78 -5.65 14.96 8.96
N LEU A 79 -6.17 14.28 7.95
CA LEU A 79 -7.16 14.85 7.03
C LEU A 79 -8.54 14.82 7.67
N GLU A 80 -9.31 15.84 7.37
CA GLU A 80 -10.69 16.05 7.80
C GLU A 80 -11.63 15.88 6.61
N LEU A 81 -12.95 15.86 6.88
CA LEU A 81 -13.96 15.75 5.82
C LEU A 81 -13.91 16.94 4.84
N SER A 82 -13.44 18.10 5.30
CA SER A 82 -13.23 19.30 4.47
C SER A 82 -12.13 19.14 3.42
N ASP A 83 -11.18 18.21 3.60
CA ASP A 83 -10.09 17.95 2.64
C ASP A 83 -10.54 17.03 1.48
N GLU A 84 -11.74 16.44 1.56
CA GLU A 84 -12.26 15.51 0.56
C GLU A 84 -12.27 16.08 -0.87
N PRO A 85 -12.68 17.35 -1.11
CA PRO A 85 -12.62 17.95 -2.44
C PRO A 85 -11.19 18.06 -2.98
N ASP A 86 -10.21 18.38 -2.12
CA ASP A 86 -8.80 18.47 -2.50
C ASP A 86 -8.23 17.08 -2.84
N ILE A 87 -8.55 16.06 -2.04
CA ILE A 87 -8.15 14.68 -2.32
C ILE A 87 -8.68 14.22 -3.69
N GLU A 88 -9.95 14.50 -4.00
CA GLU A 88 -10.56 14.07 -5.25
C GLU A 88 -9.96 14.84 -6.45
N SER A 89 -9.74 16.15 -6.30
CA SER A 89 -9.07 16.98 -7.30
C SER A 89 -7.64 16.50 -7.59
N LEU A 90 -6.86 16.24 -6.54
CA LEU A 90 -5.47 15.75 -6.66
C LEU A 90 -5.42 14.34 -7.22
N ALA A 91 -6.36 13.46 -6.86
CA ALA A 91 -6.46 12.11 -7.41
C ALA A 91 -6.75 12.14 -8.91
N LYS A 92 -7.63 13.05 -9.36
CA LYS A 92 -7.89 13.25 -10.78
C LYS A 92 -6.65 13.77 -11.52
N GLN A 93 -5.97 14.77 -10.99
CA GLN A 93 -4.71 15.28 -11.58
C GLN A 93 -3.62 14.19 -11.65
N PHE A 94 -3.58 13.32 -10.65
CA PHE A 94 -2.67 12.18 -10.63
C PHE A 94 -3.01 11.15 -11.71
N GLU A 95 -4.30 10.85 -11.93
CA GLU A 95 -4.76 10.01 -13.05
C GLU A 95 -4.44 10.66 -14.41
N ASP A 96 -4.76 11.94 -14.59
CA ASP A 96 -4.53 12.69 -15.83
C ASP A 96 -3.04 12.80 -16.21
N SER A 97 -2.15 12.70 -15.23
CA SER A 97 -0.69 12.68 -15.43
C SER A 97 -0.09 11.28 -15.58
N ASP A 98 -0.92 10.27 -15.84
CA ASP A 98 -0.54 8.85 -15.94
C ASP A 98 0.19 8.36 -14.68
N PHE A 99 -0.34 8.75 -13.50
CA PHE A 99 0.15 8.34 -12.18
C PHE A 99 1.64 8.67 -11.94
N ARG A 100 2.13 9.78 -12.50
CA ARG A 100 3.51 10.26 -12.30
C ARG A 100 3.69 10.88 -10.92
N MET A 101 4.49 10.25 -10.07
CA MET A 101 4.76 10.73 -8.70
C MET A 101 5.27 12.17 -8.65
N SER A 102 6.13 12.57 -9.58
CA SER A 102 6.64 13.95 -9.65
C SER A 102 5.53 14.98 -9.86
N HIS A 103 4.50 14.66 -10.65
CA HIS A 103 3.36 15.53 -10.89
C HIS A 103 2.46 15.61 -9.66
N LEU A 104 2.22 14.49 -8.98
CA LEU A 104 1.46 14.49 -7.74
C LEU A 104 2.12 15.36 -6.67
N ILE A 105 3.44 15.24 -6.49
CA ILE A 105 4.17 16.08 -5.53
C ILE A 105 4.01 17.56 -5.87
N LEU A 106 4.16 17.92 -7.15
CA LEU A 106 3.96 19.30 -7.61
C LEU A 106 2.53 19.79 -7.34
N ALA A 107 1.52 18.97 -7.65
CA ALA A 107 0.12 19.28 -7.45
C ALA A 107 -0.22 19.48 -5.96
N ILE A 108 0.32 18.64 -5.07
CA ILE A 108 0.17 18.81 -3.62
C ILE A 108 0.79 20.13 -3.17
N VAL A 109 2.02 20.43 -3.59
CA VAL A 109 2.70 21.67 -3.21
C VAL A 109 1.93 22.90 -3.70
N GLN A 110 1.26 22.82 -4.86
CA GLN A 110 0.45 23.90 -5.42
C GLN A 110 -0.99 23.97 -4.88
N SER A 111 -1.41 23.00 -4.07
CA SER A 111 -2.77 22.94 -3.54
C SER A 111 -3.01 24.01 -2.48
N GLU A 112 -4.26 24.48 -2.39
CA GLU A 112 -4.71 25.44 -1.38
C GLU A 112 -4.35 25.01 0.05
N PRO A 113 -4.63 23.76 0.49
CA PRO A 113 -4.34 23.35 1.87
C PRO A 113 -2.84 23.33 2.20
N PHE A 114 -1.97 23.16 1.19
CA PHE A 114 -0.51 23.22 1.40
C PHE A 114 -0.02 24.67 1.48
N GLN A 115 -0.55 25.55 0.64
CA GLN A 115 -0.12 26.95 0.55
C GLN A 115 -0.62 27.82 1.72
N HIS A 116 -1.76 27.46 2.33
CA HIS A 116 -2.38 28.20 3.44
C HIS A 116 -2.28 27.45 4.78
N LYS A 117 -1.24 26.62 4.92
CA LYS A 117 -0.95 25.83 6.11
C LYS A 117 -0.61 26.68 7.34
#